data_AF-A0A7W8E2K5-F1
#
_entry.id   AF-A0A7W8E2K5-F1
#
_cell.length_a   1.000
_cell.length_b   1.000
_cell.length_c   1.000
_cell.angle_alpha   90.00
_cell.angle_beta   90.00
_cell.angle_gamma   90.00
#
_symmetry.space_group_name_H-M   'P 1'
#
loop_
_entity.id
_entity.type
_entity.pdbx_description
1 polymer ?
#
loop_
_entity_poly.entity_id
_entity_poly.type
_entity_poly.pdbx_seq_one_letter_code
_entity_poly.pdbx_strand_id
1 'polypeptide(L)'
;MTGPKAGRRLMLAVAMTLIVGGASDALAQKALRSGDVLTGQLNAMRSRAKGKRVATFQVVSEPRRLPAPGGLCNLETGPVTFQLVTTTEAQAAQLKGLIGKQVAVKVGALACAEAAGEISEAVISSWSVVATP
;
A
#
# COMPACT_ATOMS: atom_id res chain seq x y z
N MET A 1 25.66 -5.51 -79.58
CA MET A 1 26.77 -5.06 -78.71
C MET A 1 26.16 -4.28 -77.56
N THR A 2 26.44 -4.76 -76.35
CA THR A 2 25.82 -4.47 -75.06
C THR A 2 26.14 -3.06 -74.54
N GLY A 3 25.11 -2.33 -74.09
CA GLY A 3 25.20 -1.04 -73.39
C GLY A 3 24.16 -0.98 -72.24
N PRO A 4 24.38 -0.14 -71.21
CA PRO A 4 24.49 -0.61 -69.83
C PRO A 4 23.15 -0.68 -69.07
N LYS A 5 22.99 -1.75 -68.28
CA LYS A 5 21.91 -1.91 -67.30
C LYS A 5 22.21 -1.02 -66.09
N ALA A 6 21.46 0.07 -65.96
CA ALA A 6 21.50 0.95 -64.80
C ALA A 6 21.09 0.17 -63.53
N GLY A 7 22.11 -0.14 -62.71
CA GLY A 7 21.97 -0.81 -61.43
C GLY A 7 21.14 0.03 -60.46
N ARG A 8 20.00 -0.53 -60.09
CA ARG A 8 18.97 0.05 -59.25
C ARG A 8 19.46 0.13 -57.79
N ARG A 9 19.71 1.35 -57.36
CA ARG A 9 19.49 1.91 -56.00
C ARG A 9 19.88 1.03 -54.82
N LEU A 10 21.05 1.35 -54.27
CA LEU A 10 21.43 1.20 -52.87
C LEU A 10 20.29 1.70 -51.95
N MET A 11 19.62 0.80 -51.23
CA MET A 11 18.80 1.15 -50.05
C MET A 11 19.61 0.78 -48.81
N LEU A 12 20.18 1.77 -48.13
CA LEU A 12 19.64 2.46 -46.94
C LEU A 12 19.52 1.56 -45.69
N ALA A 13 20.55 1.73 -44.85
CA ALA A 13 20.62 1.67 -43.39
C ALA A 13 19.44 1.05 -42.62
N VAL A 14 19.73 -0.09 -41.97
CA VAL A 14 18.96 -0.61 -40.84
C VAL A 14 19.26 0.27 -39.62
N ALA A 15 18.38 1.24 -39.35
CA ALA A 15 18.36 1.93 -38.05
C ALA A 15 17.65 1.02 -37.05
N MET A 16 18.42 0.33 -36.20
CA MET A 16 17.90 -0.33 -35.00
C MET A 16 17.28 0.77 -34.11
N THR A 17 15.95 0.82 -34.09
CA THR A 17 15.19 1.60 -33.13
C THR A 17 15.49 1.08 -31.73
N LEU A 18 16.13 1.91 -30.92
CA LEU A 18 16.29 1.69 -29.49
C LEU A 18 14.90 1.44 -28.89
N ILE A 19 14.69 0.25 -28.36
CA ILE A 19 13.54 -0.06 -27.52
C ILE A 19 13.66 0.87 -26.32
N VAL A 20 12.82 1.91 -26.27
CA VAL A 20 12.61 2.69 -25.06
C VAL A 20 12.01 1.69 -24.06
N GLY A 21 12.86 1.17 -23.18
CA GLY A 21 12.43 0.54 -21.96
C GLY A 21 11.68 1.60 -21.17
N GLY A 22 10.36 1.64 -21.35
CA GLY A 22 9.49 2.32 -20.40
C GLY A 22 9.82 1.74 -19.05
N ALA A 23 10.39 2.56 -18.17
CA ALA A 23 10.36 2.30 -16.74
C ALA A 23 8.90 1.98 -16.44
N SER A 24 8.63 0.70 -16.23
CA SER A 24 7.40 0.30 -15.59
C SER A 24 7.55 0.85 -14.19
N ASP A 25 7.06 2.07 -13.97
CA ASP A 25 6.46 2.43 -12.70
C ASP A 25 5.29 1.47 -12.50
N ALA A 26 5.61 0.20 -12.28
CA ALA A 26 4.73 -0.75 -11.64
C ALA A 26 4.54 -0.17 -10.25
N LEU A 27 3.59 0.76 -10.13
CA LEU A 27 3.25 1.59 -8.97
C LEU A 27 4.04 1.11 -7.76
N ALA A 28 5.27 1.60 -7.60
CA ALA A 28 6.19 1.01 -6.65
C ALA A 28 5.61 1.32 -5.27
N GLN A 29 4.92 0.32 -4.70
CA GLN A 29 4.06 0.50 -3.56
C GLN A 29 4.86 1.15 -2.44
N LYS A 30 4.39 2.32 -1.99
CA LYS A 30 5.17 3.16 -1.09
C LYS A 30 5.46 2.35 0.17
N ALA A 31 6.73 2.21 0.48
CA ALA A 31 7.15 1.53 1.70
C ALA A 31 6.56 2.28 2.90
N LEU A 32 5.99 1.54 3.84
CA LEU A 32 5.50 2.03 5.13
C LEU A 32 6.37 1.42 6.22
N ARG A 33 7.16 2.25 6.90
CA ARG A 33 8.11 1.84 7.95
C ARG A 33 7.69 2.39 9.31
N SER A 34 8.34 1.91 10.36
CA SER A 34 8.29 2.55 11.66
C SER A 34 8.75 4.01 11.55
N GLY A 35 8.01 4.93 12.17
CA GLY A 35 8.21 6.36 12.11
C GLY A 35 7.45 7.08 10.99
N ASP A 36 6.99 6.35 9.96
CA ASP A 36 6.26 6.95 8.84
C ASP A 36 4.84 7.35 9.23
N VAL A 37 4.26 8.24 8.45
CA VAL A 37 2.85 8.65 8.58
C VAL A 37 2.00 7.89 7.58
N LEU A 38 1.01 7.18 8.08
CA LEU A 38 -0.08 6.58 7.32
C LEU A 38 -1.28 7.51 7.34
N THR A 39 -1.73 7.92 6.17
CA THR A 39 -2.91 8.77 6.01
C THR A 39 -4.00 7.98 5.31
N GLY A 40 -5.20 8.01 5.87
CA GLY A 40 -6.34 7.26 5.35
C GLY A 40 -7.64 7.59 6.05
N GLN A 41 -8.73 7.04 5.55
CA GLN A 41 -10.02 7.17 6.21
C GLN A 41 -10.09 6.17 7.37
N LEU A 42 -10.48 6.64 8.56
CA LEU A 42 -10.69 5.79 9.72
C LEU A 42 -12.09 5.18 9.70
N ASN A 43 -12.17 3.86 9.73
CA ASN A 43 -13.41 3.11 9.83
C ASN A 43 -13.43 2.29 11.14
N ALA A 44 -14.63 1.95 11.59
CA ALA A 44 -14.82 1.03 12.71
C ALA A 44 -15.64 -0.18 12.27
N MET A 45 -15.07 -1.36 12.47
CA MET A 45 -15.71 -2.65 12.23
C MET A 45 -16.19 -3.23 13.55
N ARG A 46 -17.32 -3.92 13.52
CA ARG A 46 -17.84 -4.64 14.69
C ARG A 46 -17.28 -6.05 14.67
N SER A 47 -16.46 -6.38 15.67
CA SER A 47 -15.99 -7.75 15.91
C SER A 47 -16.55 -8.28 17.24
N ARG A 48 -16.55 -9.59 17.41
CA ARG A 48 -16.83 -10.23 18.70
C ARG A 48 -15.54 -10.83 19.26
N ALA A 49 -15.10 -10.33 20.40
CA ALA A 49 -14.02 -10.92 21.17
C ALA A 49 -14.60 -11.47 22.47
N LYS A 50 -14.41 -12.78 22.73
CA LYS A 50 -14.93 -13.46 23.94
C LYS A 50 -16.43 -13.20 24.19
N GLY A 51 -17.25 -13.19 23.13
CA GLY A 51 -18.69 -12.94 23.21
C GLY A 51 -19.11 -11.47 23.39
N LYS A 52 -18.18 -10.54 23.63
CA LYS A 52 -18.47 -9.10 23.72
C LYS A 52 -18.24 -8.42 22.37
N ARG A 53 -19.12 -7.46 22.03
CA ARG A 53 -18.93 -6.60 20.86
C ARG A 53 -17.78 -5.64 21.14
N VAL A 54 -16.74 -5.70 20.32
CA VAL A 54 -15.59 -4.79 20.37
C VAL A 54 -15.49 -4.03 19.06
N ALA A 55 -15.14 -2.75 19.14
CA ALA A 55 -14.84 -1.95 17.97
C ALA A 55 -13.40 -2.28 17.52
N THR A 56 -13.25 -2.68 16.26
CA THR A 56 -11.95 -2.81 15.61
C THR A 56 -11.79 -1.61 14.70
N PHE A 57 -10.70 -0.87 14.86
CA PHE A 57 -10.45 0.34 14.08
C PHE A 57 -9.52 0.03 12.91
N GLN A 58 -9.86 0.54 11.73
CA GLN A 58 -9.13 0.29 10.50
C GLN A 58 -8.89 1.60 9.75
N VAL A 59 -7.67 1.83 9.31
CA VAL A 59 -7.34 2.91 8.37
C VAL A 59 -7.33 2.32 6.96
N VAL A 60 -8.11 2.92 6.07
CA VAL A 60 -8.10 2.59 4.63
C VAL A 60 -7.27 3.64 3.91
N SER A 61 -6.19 3.21 3.26
CA SER A 61 -5.24 4.08 2.57
C SER A 61 -4.95 3.57 1.16
N GLU A 62 -4.11 4.31 0.43
CA GLU A 62 -3.43 3.77 -0.74
C GLU A 62 -2.63 2.51 -0.36
N PRO A 63 -2.42 1.58 -1.31
CA PRO A 63 -1.69 0.36 -1.01
C PRO A 63 -0.24 0.67 -0.59
N ARG A 64 0.27 -0.10 0.38
CA ARG A 64 1.62 0.10 0.93
C ARG A 64 2.42 -1.18 0.91
N ARG A 65 3.73 -1.03 0.89
CA ARG A 65 4.67 -2.14 1.07
C ARG A 65 5.21 -2.13 2.49
N LEU A 66 5.14 -3.25 3.20
CA LEU A 66 5.81 -3.43 4.47
C LEU A 66 7.31 -3.67 4.27
N PRO A 67 8.17 -3.31 5.24
CA PRO A 67 9.57 -3.69 5.22
C PRO A 67 9.70 -5.22 5.15
N ALA A 68 10.83 -5.69 4.60
CA ALA A 68 11.14 -7.11 4.60
C ALA A 68 11.10 -7.66 6.05
N PRO A 69 10.57 -8.89 6.28
CA PRO A 69 10.12 -9.87 5.29
C PRO A 69 8.68 -9.69 4.79
N GLY A 70 7.90 -8.77 5.36
CA GLY A 70 6.46 -8.65 5.10
C GLY A 70 6.08 -8.27 3.66
N GLY A 71 6.90 -7.46 2.98
CA GLY A 71 6.71 -7.16 1.56
C GLY A 71 5.31 -6.63 1.26
N LEU A 72 4.53 -7.35 0.45
CA LEU A 72 3.16 -6.99 0.11
C LEU A 72 2.11 -7.77 0.92
N CYS A 73 2.49 -8.43 2.02
CA CYS A 73 1.59 -9.27 2.82
C CYS A 73 0.89 -10.38 2.02
N ASN A 74 1.61 -10.98 1.06
CA ASN A 74 1.09 -11.97 0.11
C ASN A 74 -0.05 -11.46 -0.80
N LEU A 75 -0.16 -10.13 -0.96
CA LEU A 75 -1.11 -9.48 -1.86
C LEU A 75 -0.41 -9.01 -3.14
N GLU A 76 -1.17 -8.83 -4.22
CA GLU A 76 -0.63 -8.36 -5.50
C GLU A 76 -0.14 -6.91 -5.43
N THR A 77 -0.86 -6.05 -4.71
CA THR A 77 -0.59 -4.61 -4.61
C THR A 77 -0.19 -4.15 -3.21
N GLY A 78 -0.16 -5.06 -2.22
CA GLY A 78 0.10 -4.71 -0.82
C GLY A 78 -1.16 -4.28 -0.06
N PRO A 79 -1.10 -4.23 1.28
CA PRO A 79 -2.24 -3.87 2.12
C PRO A 79 -2.77 -2.47 1.81
N VAL A 80 -4.08 -2.36 1.66
CA VAL A 80 -4.84 -1.10 1.64
C VAL A 80 -5.57 -0.85 2.96
N THR A 81 -5.73 -1.89 3.77
CA THR A 81 -6.40 -1.87 5.06
C THR A 81 -5.45 -2.16 6.22
N PHE A 82 -5.44 -1.26 7.20
CA PHE A 82 -4.53 -1.32 8.34
C PHE A 82 -5.32 -1.29 9.66
N GLN A 83 -5.29 -2.37 10.42
CA GLN A 83 -5.90 -2.43 11.75
C GLN A 83 -5.08 -1.63 12.75
N LEU A 84 -5.72 -0.75 13.51
CA LEU A 84 -5.09 -0.09 14.65
C LEU A 84 -5.40 -0.87 15.93
N VAL A 85 -4.38 -1.50 16.52
CA VAL A 85 -4.54 -2.17 17.82
C VAL A 85 -4.68 -1.11 18.89
N THR A 86 -5.75 -1.17 19.67
CA THR A 86 -5.95 -0.30 20.83
C THR A 86 -5.58 -1.06 22.08
N THR A 87 -4.69 -0.49 22.89
CA THR A 87 -4.23 -1.10 24.16
C THR A 87 -4.83 -0.42 25.38
N THR A 88 -5.41 0.77 25.20
CA THR A 88 -6.03 1.56 26.27
C THR A 88 -7.41 2.06 25.86
N GLU A 89 -8.27 2.31 26.84
CA GLU A 89 -9.59 2.93 26.60
C GLU A 89 -9.47 4.33 26.02
N ALA A 90 -8.43 5.08 26.38
CA ALA A 90 -8.14 6.41 25.84
C ALA A 90 -7.88 6.36 24.33
N GLN A 91 -7.07 5.42 23.85
CA GLN A 91 -6.86 5.22 22.40
C GLN A 91 -8.17 4.86 21.69
N ALA A 92 -8.96 3.96 22.26
CA ALA A 92 -10.24 3.59 21.69
C ALA A 92 -11.24 4.76 21.66
N ALA A 93 -11.26 5.60 22.70
CA ALA A 93 -12.10 6.80 22.77
C ALA A 93 -11.66 7.85 21.74
N GLN A 94 -10.35 8.08 21.60
CA GLN A 94 -9.78 8.96 20.60
C GLN A 94 -10.20 8.53 19.18
N LEU A 95 -10.04 7.26 18.84
CA LEU A 95 -10.40 6.75 17.52
C LEU A 95 -11.92 6.77 17.27
N LYS A 96 -12.76 6.53 18.30
CA LYS A 96 -14.22 6.64 18.17
C LYS A 96 -14.67 8.02 17.70
N GLY A 97 -14.04 9.08 18.19
CA GLY A 97 -14.34 10.45 17.78
C GLY A 97 -13.92 10.78 16.34
N LEU A 98 -13.10 9.93 15.72
CA LEU A 98 -12.51 10.13 14.40
C LEU A 98 -13.09 9.20 13.32
N ILE A 99 -14.06 8.36 13.64
CA ILE A 99 -14.68 7.43 12.68
C ILE A 99 -15.31 8.21 11.52
N GLY A 100 -15.09 7.74 10.30
CA GLY A 100 -15.55 8.35 9.06
C GLY A 100 -14.74 9.56 8.61
N LYS A 101 -13.65 9.90 9.31
CA LYS A 101 -12.80 11.04 9.01
C LYS A 101 -11.45 10.61 8.42
N GLN A 102 -10.81 11.52 7.70
CA GLN A 102 -9.41 11.36 7.30
C GLN A 102 -8.51 11.53 8.52
N VAL A 103 -7.63 10.57 8.80
CA VAL A 103 -6.66 10.66 9.89
C VAL A 103 -5.25 10.47 9.35
N ALA A 104 -4.29 11.09 10.03
CA ALA A 104 -2.88 10.80 9.85
C ALA A 104 -2.34 10.15 11.13
N VAL A 105 -1.77 8.97 10.99
CA VAL A 105 -1.29 8.14 12.10
C VAL A 105 0.20 7.86 11.88
N LYS A 106 1.03 8.20 12.87
CA LYS A 106 2.43 7.79 12.88
C LYS A 106 2.50 6.31 13.26
N VAL A 107 3.14 5.54 12.41
CA VAL A 107 3.31 4.08 12.55
C VAL A 107 4.49 3.81 13.46
N GLY A 108 4.31 2.97 14.46
CA GLY A 108 5.37 2.50 15.35
C GLY A 108 5.79 1.07 15.01
N ALA A 109 4.86 0.12 15.12
CA ALA A 109 5.10 -1.29 14.82
C ALA A 109 4.01 -1.79 13.88
N LEU A 110 4.42 -2.47 12.80
CA LEU A 110 3.53 -3.00 11.78
C LEU A 110 3.90 -4.43 11.39
N ALA A 111 2.89 -5.23 11.07
CA ALA A 111 3.02 -6.60 10.60
C ALA A 111 1.90 -6.90 9.59
N CYS A 112 2.10 -7.93 8.76
CA CYS A 112 1.02 -8.47 7.96
C CYS A 112 -0.01 -9.15 8.88
N ALA A 113 -1.28 -9.10 8.51
CA ALA A 113 -2.31 -9.85 9.22
C ALA A 113 -2.22 -11.33 8.81
N GLU A 114 -1.72 -12.16 9.71
CA GLU A 114 -1.42 -13.58 9.44
C GLU A 114 -2.45 -14.52 10.08
N ALA A 115 -3.31 -14.02 10.97
CA ALA A 115 -4.26 -14.84 11.70
C ALA A 115 -5.62 -14.97 10.99
N ALA A 116 -6.10 -16.20 10.88
CA ALA A 116 -7.45 -16.49 10.41
C ALA A 116 -8.49 -15.74 11.26
N GLY A 117 -9.24 -14.82 10.65
CA GLY A 117 -10.23 -13.99 11.33
C GLY A 117 -9.81 -12.53 11.56
N GLU A 118 -8.59 -12.14 11.19
CA GLU A 118 -8.27 -10.72 11.05
C GLU A 118 -8.98 -10.14 9.83
N ILE A 119 -9.60 -8.97 10.03
CA ILE A 119 -10.46 -8.34 9.03
C ILE A 119 -9.67 -7.34 8.16
N SER A 120 -8.42 -7.07 8.54
CA SER A 120 -7.52 -6.17 7.81
C SER A 120 -6.36 -6.96 7.22
N GLU A 121 -5.69 -6.37 6.24
CA GLU A 121 -4.54 -6.97 5.55
C GLU A 121 -3.22 -6.78 6.31
N ALA A 122 -3.12 -5.69 7.08
CA ALA A 122 -1.98 -5.42 7.95
C ALA A 122 -2.44 -4.92 9.32
N VAL A 123 -1.60 -5.11 10.33
CA VAL A 123 -1.84 -4.73 11.71
C VAL A 123 -0.78 -3.75 12.17
N ILE A 124 -1.22 -2.64 12.76
CA ILE A 124 -0.36 -1.63 13.38
C ILE A 124 -0.57 -1.74 14.90
N SER A 125 0.42 -2.31 15.58
CA SER A 125 0.37 -2.60 17.01
C SER A 125 0.83 -1.43 17.89
N SER A 126 1.62 -0.52 17.34
CA SER A 126 2.04 0.72 17.99
C SER A 126 1.86 1.88 17.03
N TRP A 127 1.18 2.94 17.49
CA TRP A 127 0.86 4.10 16.67
C TRP A 127 0.44 5.32 17.51
N SER A 128 0.39 6.49 16.87
CA SER A 128 -0.15 7.72 17.44
C SER A 128 -0.83 8.59 16.37
N VAL A 129 -1.99 9.19 16.67
CA VAL A 129 -2.59 10.18 15.76
C VAL A 129 -1.71 11.43 15.74
N VAL A 130 -1.33 11.89 14.55
CA VAL A 130 -0.50 13.09 14.34
C VAL A 130 -1.23 14.21 13.63
N ALA A 131 -2.33 13.90 12.93
CA ALA A 131 -3.27 14.91 12.44
C ALA A 131 -4.70 14.36 12.42
N THR A 132 -5.64 15.27 12.71
CA THR A 132 -7.08 15.09 12.56
C THR A 132 -7.59 16.15 11.57
N PRO A 133 -8.71 15.93 10.89
CA PRO A 133 -9.26 16.91 9.96
C PRO A 133 -9.91 18.10 10.68
#